data_AF-A0A8T3LJF3-F1
#
_entry.id   AF-A0A8T3LJF3-F1
#
_cell.length_a   1.000
_cell.length_b   1.000
_cell.length_c   1.000
_cell.angle_alpha   90.00
_cell.angle_beta   90.00
_cell.angle_gamma   90.00
#
_symmetry.space_group_name_H-M   'P 1'
#
loop_
_entity.id
_entity.type
_entity.pdbx_description
1 polymer ?
#
loop_
_entity_poly.entity_id
_entity_poly.type
_entity_poly.pdbx_seq_one_letter_code
_entity_poly.pdbx_strand_id
1 'polypeptide(L)' 'MSMLEARYFVAKISDAQAVLCDEELATLERLIRKVDDGRRANGKSSLTCVVVEEDWPNWQQTVDSVLSLADGKDNDWTNA' A
#
# COMPACT_ATOMS: atom_id res chain seq x y z
N MET A 1 -16.30 -13.44 8.12
CA MET A 1 -14.88 -13.04 8.02
C MET A 1 -14.80 -11.98 6.95
N SER A 2 -14.51 -10.73 7.30
CA SER A 2 -14.28 -9.67 6.31
C SER A 2 -12.98 -10.00 5.57
N MET A 3 -13.07 -10.20 4.25
CA MET A 3 -11.88 -10.36 3.43
C MET A 3 -11.25 -8.98 3.20
N LEU A 4 -9.92 -8.91 3.16
CA LEU A 4 -9.22 -7.69 2.79
C LEU A 4 -9.58 -7.33 1.34
N GLU A 5 -10.17 -6.15 1.15
CA GLU A 5 -10.50 -5.62 -0.16
C GLU A 5 -9.23 -5.15 -0.88
N ALA A 6 -9.08 -5.52 -2.17
CA ALA A 6 -7.98 -5.05 -3.00
C ALA A 6 -8.17 -3.55 -3.33
N ARG A 7 -7.53 -2.68 -2.54
CA ARG A 7 -7.62 -1.21 -2.69
C ARG A 7 -6.46 -0.57 -3.45
N TYR A 8 -5.38 -1.31 -3.64
CA TYR A 8 -4.12 -0.79 -4.19
C TYR A 8 -3.54 -1.78 -5.20
N PHE A 9 -2.86 -1.23 -6.21
CA PHE A 9 -1.88 -1.99 -6.97
C PHE A 9 -0.51 -1.83 -6.31
N VAL A 10 0.15 -2.94 -6.01
CA VAL A 10 1.49 -2.96 -5.43
C VAL A 10 2.39 -3.74 -6.38
N ALA A 11 3.50 -3.12 -6.78
CA ALA A 11 4.57 -3.77 -7.52
C ALA A 11 5.85 -3.64 -6.70
N LYS A 12 6.46 -4.75 -6.30
CA LYS A 12 7.76 -4.73 -5.64
C LYS A 12 8.81 -4.24 -6.63
N ILE A 13 9.62 -3.28 -6.22
CA ILE A 13 10.59 -2.61 -7.12
C ILE A 13 11.56 -3.64 -7.72
N SER A 14 12.07 -4.57 -6.90
CA SER A 14 12.98 -5.62 -7.38
C SER A 14 12.36 -6.50 -8.47
N ASP A 15 11.08 -6.84 -8.31
CA ASP A 15 10.39 -7.76 -9.21
C ASP A 15 10.04 -7.04 -10.52
N ALA A 16 9.62 -5.78 -10.42
CA ALA A 16 9.43 -4.93 -11.59
C ALA A 16 10.74 -4.79 -12.39
N GLN A 17 11.86 -4.51 -11.71
CA GLN A 17 13.18 -4.39 -12.35
C GLN A 17 13.67 -5.70 -12.98
N ALA A 18 13.29 -6.84 -12.42
CA ALA A 18 13.69 -8.14 -12.94
C ALA A 18 12.95 -8.57 -14.22
N VAL A 19 11.76 -8.01 -14.46
CA VAL A 19 10.84 -8.50 -15.51
C VAL A 19 10.54 -7.46 -16.59
N LEU A 20 10.51 -6.17 -16.24
CA LEU A 20 10.20 -5.08 -17.16
C LEU A 20 11.46 -4.56 -17.85
N CYS A 21 11.33 -4.17 -19.11
CA CYS A 21 12.38 -3.41 -19.80
C CYS A 21 12.42 -1.94 -19.38
N ASP A 22 13.47 -1.22 -19.76
CA ASP A 22 13.69 0.18 -19.38
C ASP A 22 12.51 1.10 -19.78
N GLU A 23 11.90 0.87 -20.96
CA GLU A 23 10.75 1.67 -21.42
C GLU A 23 9.49 1.41 -20.57
N GLU A 24 9.27 0.17 -20.17
CA GLU A 24 8.16 -0.24 -19.32
C GLU A 24 8.32 0.31 -17.90
N LEU A 25 9.54 0.24 -17.34
CA LEU A 25 9.86 0.85 -16.05
C LEU A 25 9.65 2.37 -16.07
N ALA A 26 10.17 3.06 -17.09
CA ALA A 26 9.97 4.50 -17.25
C ALA A 26 8.48 4.86 -17.38
N THR A 27 7.71 4.02 -18.08
CA THR A 27 6.27 4.18 -18.21
C THR A 27 5.57 3.97 -16.87
N LEU A 28 5.92 2.93 -16.12
CA LEU A 28 5.37 2.65 -14.79
C LEU A 28 5.62 3.81 -13.82
N GLU A 29 6.86 4.30 -13.73
CA GLU A 29 7.21 5.43 -12.89
C GLU A 29 6.41 6.69 -13.26
N ARG A 30 6.28 6.98 -14.55
CA ARG A 30 5.50 8.13 -15.04
C ARG A 30 4.04 8.03 -14.63
N LEU A 31 3.44 6.84 -14.75
CA LEU A 31 2.04 6.62 -14.37
C LEU A 31 1.84 6.76 -12.86
N ILE A 32 2.74 6.22 -12.04
CA ILE A 32 2.70 6.37 -10.57
C ILE A 32 2.78 7.85 -10.17
N ARG A 33 3.73 8.60 -10.75
CA ARG A 33 3.86 10.05 -10.49
C ARG A 33 2.59 10.82 -10.88
N LYS A 34 1.99 10.50 -12.04
CA LYS A 34 0.73 11.13 -12.49
C LYS A 34 -0.43 10.88 -11.50
N VAL A 35 -0.52 9.68 -10.93
CA VAL A 35 -1.52 9.37 -9.91
C VAL A 35 -1.26 10.19 -8.63
N ASP A 36 -0.01 10.30 -8.20
CA ASP A 36 0.37 11.13 -7.05
C ASP A 36 0.09 12.63 -7.26
N ASP A 37 0.46 13.17 -8.42
CA ASP A 37 0.12 14.53 -8.83
C ASP A 37 -1.41 14.76 -8.78
N GLY A 38 -2.18 13.80 -9.30
CA GLY A 38 -3.64 13.83 -9.24
C GLY A 38 -4.19 13.81 -7.81
N ARG A 39 -3.54 13.10 -6.88
CA ARG A 39 -3.90 13.15 -5.45
C ARG A 39 -3.66 14.54 -4.88
N ARG A 40 -2.48 15.11 -5.13
CA ARG A 40 -2.08 16.45 -4.66
C ARG A 40 -2.96 17.55 -5.21
N ALA A 41 -3.31 17.48 -6.50
CA ALA A 41 -4.24 18.41 -7.14
C ALA A 41 -5.65 18.37 -6.51
N ASN A 42 -6.05 17.23 -5.94
CA ASN A 42 -7.31 17.06 -5.22
C ASN A 42 -7.20 17.32 -3.71
N GLY A 43 -6.16 18.05 -3.27
CA GLY A 43 -5.97 18.45 -1.87
C GLY A 43 -5.55 17.33 -0.92
N LYS A 44 -5.15 16.16 -1.45
CA LYS A 44 -4.65 15.03 -0.65
C LYS A 44 -3.13 15.05 -0.59
N SER A 45 -2.55 14.56 0.49
CA SER A 45 -1.11 14.27 0.53
C SER A 45 -0.75 13.11 -0.40
N SER A 46 0.55 13.04 -0.74
CA SER A 46 1.14 11.86 -1.35
C SER A 46 0.84 10.62 -0.51
N LEU A 47 0.69 9.48 -1.17
CA LEU A 47 0.37 8.24 -0.47
C LEU A 47 1.61 7.76 0.31
N THR A 48 1.55 7.82 1.63
CA THR A 48 2.54 7.24 2.54
C THR A 48 1.92 6.01 3.19
N CYS A 49 2.52 4.84 2.98
CA CYS A 49 2.05 3.58 3.56
C CYS A 49 3.20 2.59 3.75
N VAL A 50 2.95 1.56 4.55
CA VAL A 50 3.82 0.39 4.70
C VAL A 50 3.10 -0.79 4.06
N VAL A 51 3.85 -1.57 3.28
CA VAL A 51 3.42 -2.88 2.78
C VAL A 51 4.11 -3.93 3.64
N VAL A 52 3.33 -4.86 4.19
CA VAL A 52 3.86 -6.06 4.85
C VAL A 52 3.63 -7.21 3.88
N GLU A 53 4.66 -7.98 3.57
CA GLU A 53 4.52 -9.16 2.71
C GLU A 53 4.08 -10.36 3.57
N GLU A 54 3.38 -11.33 2.98
CA GLU A 54 2.84 -12.49 3.72
C GLU A 54 3.93 -13.33 4.39
N ASP A 55 5.13 -13.34 3.81
CA ASP A 55 6.29 -14.05 4.32
C ASP A 55 7.04 -13.28 5.44
N TRP A 56 6.63 -12.06 5.77
CA TRP A 56 7.22 -11.32 6.89
C TRP A 56 6.68 -11.81 8.24
N PRO A 57 7.54 -11.90 9.28
CA PRO A 57 7.16 -12.46 10.59
C PRO A 57 5.94 -11.81 11.26
N ASN A 58 5.68 -10.53 10.98
CA ASN A 58 4.60 -9.75 11.57
C ASN A 58 3.34 -9.65 10.69
N TRP A 59 3.25 -10.40 9.59
CA TRP A 59 2.11 -10.37 8.67
C TRP A 59 0.78 -10.64 9.39
N GLN A 60 0.66 -11.78 10.07
CA GLN A 60 -0.59 -12.17 10.74
C GLN A 60 -1.00 -11.15 11.81
N GLN A 61 -0.04 -10.68 12.62
CA GLN A 61 -0.29 -9.65 13.63
C GLN A 61 -0.81 -8.35 12.99
N THR A 62 -0.28 -7.98 11.82
CA THR A 62 -0.71 -6.79 11.08
C THR A 62 -2.14 -6.96 10.56
N VAL A 63 -2.47 -8.14 10.00
CA VAL A 63 -3.82 -8.47 9.53
C VAL A 63 -4.83 -8.40 10.68
N ASP A 64 -4.53 -9.04 11.81
CA ASP A 64 -5.41 -9.04 12.98
C ASP A 64 -5.67 -7.62 13.49
N SER A 65 -4.63 -6.78 13.54
CA SER A 65 -4.74 -5.37 13.94
C SER A 65 -5.64 -4.57 13.00
N VAL A 66 -5.47 -4.74 11.68
CA VAL A 66 -6.29 -4.05 10.67
C VAL A 66 -7.76 -4.50 10.72
N LEU A 67 -8.02 -5.80 10.92
CA LEU A 67 -9.37 -6.33 11.03
C LEU A 67 -10.06 -5.86 12.32
N SER A 68 -9.35 -5.79 13.46
CA SER A 68 -9.88 -5.21 14.72
C SER A 68 -10.34 -3.76 14.52
N LEU A 69 -9.53 -2.94 13.85
CA LEU A 69 -9.86 -1.56 13.51
C LEU A 69 -11.07 -1.46 12.58
N ALA A 70 -11.14 -2.31 11.54
CA ALA A 70 -12.25 -2.33 10.60
C ALA A 70 -13.59 -2.73 11.25
N ASP A 71 -13.54 -3.62 12.26
CA ASP A 71 -14.69 -4.04 13.06
C ASP A 71 -15.09 -3.00 14.14
N GLY A 72 -14.32 -1.91 14.30
CA GLY A 72 -14.57 -0.87 15.31
C GLY A 72 -14.28 -1.30 16.75
N LYS A 73 -13.39 -2.28 16.95
CA LYS A 73 -13.09 -2.87 18.26
C LYS A 73 -11.94 -2.19 19.03
N ASP A 74 -11.13 -1.36 18.37
CA ASP A 74 -10.04 -0.59 19.00
C ASP A 74 -10.10 0.89 18.61
N ASN A 75 -10.39 1.77 19.58
CA ASN A 75 -10.41 3.22 19.42
C ASN A 75 -9.27 3.94 20.19
N ASP A 76 -8.28 3.22 20.73
CA ASP A 76 -7.26 3.85 21.59
C ASP A 76 -5.83 3.55 21.14
N TRP A 77 -5.46 4.12 19.99
CA TRP A 77 -4.06 4.25 19.56
C TRP A 77 -3.46 5.61 19.93
N THR A 78 -4.10 6.36 20.84
CA THR A 78 -3.65 7.70 21.27
C THR A 78 -2.45 7.70 22.21
N ASN A 79 -1.87 6.55 22.54
CA ASN A 79 -0.67 6.47 23.39
C ASN A 79 0.35 5.45 22.82
N ALA A 80 1.13 5.88 21.84
CA ALA A 80 2.41 5.25 21.48
C ALA A 80 3.42 6.35 21.13
#